data_AF-A0A6B3H0K9-F1
#
_entry.id   AF-A0A6B3H0K9-F1
#
_cell.length_a   1.000
_cell.length_b   1.000
_cell.length_c   1.000
_cell.angle_alpha   90.00
_cell.angle_beta   90.00
_cell.angle_gamma   90.00
#
_symmetry.space_group_name_H-M   'P 1'
#
loop_
_entity.id
_entity.type
_entity.pdbx_description
1 polymer ?
#
loop_
_entity_poly.entity_id
_entity_poly.type
_entity_poly.pdbx_seq_one_letter_code
_entity_poly.pdbx_strand_id
1 'polypeptide(L)'
;GSQSGKSTVARTLIAALALTHTPAEVQFYCLDFGGGGLSQLAALPHVGGVAARLNPERVHRTVAEVMTLLARREQFFVDHTLDSM
;
A
#
# COMPACT_ATOMS: atom_id res chain seq x y z
N GLY A 1 5.26 9.91 22.98
CA GLY A 1 5.37 11.26 22.38
C GLY A 1 4.61 11.31 21.08
N SER A 2 3.46 12.00 21.07
CA SER A 2 2.43 11.96 20.01
C SER A 2 2.76 12.74 18.74
N GLN A 3 4.02 13.13 18.50
CA GLN A 3 4.40 13.94 17.32
C GLN A 3 5.77 13.58 16.73
N SER A 4 6.15 12.31 16.75
CA SER A 4 7.47 11.87 16.25
C SER A 4 7.62 11.85 14.71
N GLY A 5 6.69 12.44 13.95
CA GLY A 5 6.79 12.56 12.48
C GLY A 5 6.48 11.31 11.64
N LYS A 6 6.14 10.15 12.24
CA LYS A 6 5.91 8.87 11.51
C LYS A 6 4.94 9.00 10.33
N SER A 7 3.74 9.54 10.56
CA SER A 7 2.74 9.70 9.50
C SER A 7 3.16 10.72 8.44
N THR A 8 4.01 11.69 8.80
CA THR A 8 4.59 12.63 7.84
C THR A 8 5.57 11.91 6.93
N VAL A 9 6.51 11.14 7.49
CA VAL A 9 7.48 10.36 6.71
C VAL A 9 6.76 9.39 5.75
N ALA A 10 5.76 8.66 6.23
CA ALA A 10 4.98 7.74 5.40
C ALA A 10 4.30 8.46 4.22
N ARG A 11 3.65 9.61 4.48
CA ARG A 11 3.04 10.42 3.42
C ARG A 11 4.05 10.95 2.42
N THR A 12 5.19 11.45 2.91
CA THR A 12 6.25 11.98 2.05
C THR A 12 6.80 10.89 1.13
N LEU A 13 7.02 9.67 1.64
CA LEU A 13 7.50 8.55 0.83
C LEU A 13 6.50 8.17 -0.27
N ILE A 14 5.22 8.03 0.10
CA ILE A 14 4.16 7.70 -0.88
C ILE A 14 4.05 8.79 -1.95
N ALA A 15 4.05 10.06 -1.56
CA ALA A 15 3.99 11.18 -2.49
C ALA A 15 5.22 11.23 -3.42
N ALA A 16 6.43 11.02 -2.89
CA ALA A 16 7.66 11.03 -3.68
C ALA A 16 7.66 9.93 -4.75
N LEU A 17 7.19 8.72 -4.39
CA LEU A 17 7.06 7.62 -5.34
C LEU A 17 5.95 7.88 -6.36
N ALA A 18 4.81 8.44 -5.95
CA ALA A 18 3.72 8.80 -6.86
C ALA A 18 4.11 9.88 -7.89
N LEU A 19 5.07 10.75 -7.57
CA LEU A 19 5.61 11.76 -8.48
C LEU A 19 6.59 11.20 -9.51
N THR A 20 7.20 10.05 -9.24
CA THR A 20 8.30 9.49 -10.03
C THR A 20 7.96 8.21 -10.76
N HIS A 21 6.85 7.57 -10.38
CA HIS A 21 6.38 6.31 -10.94
C HIS A 21 4.89 6.44 -11.29
N THR A 22 4.45 5.70 -12.28
CA THR A 22 3.05 5.55 -12.66
C THR A 22 2.30 4.62 -11.70
N PRO A 23 0.95 4.67 -11.66
CA PRO A 23 0.15 3.73 -10.88
C PRO A 23 0.30 2.27 -11.29
N ALA A 24 0.80 1.98 -12.49
CA ALA A 24 1.07 0.62 -12.94
C ALA A 24 2.40 0.08 -12.37
N GLU A 25 3.36 0.96 -12.09
CA GLU A 25 4.67 0.60 -11.55
C GLU A 25 4.65 0.47 -10.03
N VAL A 26 3.91 1.33 -9.32
CA VAL A 26 3.80 1.30 -7.85
C VAL A 26 2.35 1.44 -7.38
N GLN A 27 1.97 0.60 -6.42
CA GLN A 27 0.67 0.66 -5.75
C GLN A 27 0.84 0.65 -4.23
N PHE A 28 -0.02 1.37 -3.52
CA PHE A 28 -0.01 1.51 -2.07
C PHE A 28 -1.31 1.04 -1.44
N TYR A 29 -1.17 0.23 -0.39
CA TYR A 29 -2.26 -0.27 0.44
C TYR A 29 -1.96 0.10 1.90
N CYS A 30 -2.75 1.03 2.45
CA CYS A 30 -2.44 1.66 3.72
C CYS A 30 -3.33 1.13 4.85
N LEU A 31 -2.74 0.83 6.01
CA LEU A 31 -3.45 0.56 7.25
C LEU A 31 -3.21 1.73 8.22
N ASP A 32 -4.23 2.57 8.44
CA ASP A 32 -4.13 3.77 9.26
C ASP A 32 -4.66 3.53 10.68
N PHE A 33 -3.72 3.25 11.58
CA PHE A 33 -3.98 3.06 13.01
C PHE A 33 -3.53 4.26 13.87
N GLY A 34 -2.97 5.29 13.24
CA GLY A 34 -2.26 6.39 13.91
C GLY A 34 -3.03 7.70 14.04
N GLY A 35 -4.24 7.79 13.48
CA GLY A 35 -5.10 8.98 13.60
C GLY A 35 -5.67 9.52 12.30
N GLY A 36 -5.68 8.74 11.21
CA GLY A 36 -6.34 9.14 9.96
C GLY A 36 -5.46 9.96 9.01
N GLY A 37 -4.17 10.15 9.32
CA GLY A 37 -3.26 10.95 8.50
C GLY A 37 -3.06 10.41 7.07
N LEU A 38 -3.20 9.11 6.84
CA LEU A 38 -3.03 8.48 5.52
C LEU A 38 -4.30 8.57 4.66
N SER A 39 -5.47 8.88 5.25
CA SER A 39 -6.73 9.01 4.51
C SER A 39 -6.68 10.08 3.41
N GLN A 40 -5.86 11.11 3.58
CA GLN A 40 -5.63 12.19 2.61
C GLN A 40 -4.99 11.69 1.31
N LEU A 41 -4.31 10.53 1.34
CA LEU A 41 -3.68 9.94 0.16
C LEU A 41 -4.64 9.10 -0.67
N ALA A 42 -5.85 8.80 -0.17
CA ALA A 42 -6.80 7.89 -0.83
C ALA A 42 -7.26 8.36 -2.22
N ALA A 43 -7.05 9.65 -2.56
CA ALA A 43 -7.36 10.20 -3.87
C ALA A 43 -6.23 9.99 -4.90
N LEU A 44 -5.04 9.54 -4.48
CA LEU A 44 -3.96 9.26 -5.42
C LEU A 44 -4.28 8.00 -6.23
N PRO A 45 -4.04 8.00 -7.55
CA PRO A 45 -4.33 6.83 -8.40
C PRO A 45 -3.45 5.62 -8.06
N HIS A 46 -2.32 5.84 -7.39
CA HIS A 46 -1.44 4.77 -6.88
C HIS A 46 -2.00 4.08 -5.63
N VAL A 47 -2.97 4.67 -4.93
CA VAL A 47 -3.48 4.13 -3.65
C VAL A 47 -4.70 3.25 -3.90
N GLY A 48 -4.54 1.94 -3.76
CA GLY A 48 -5.63 0.96 -3.91
C GLY A 48 -6.60 0.96 -2.72
N GLY A 49 -6.16 1.41 -1.54
CA GLY A 49 -7.05 1.55 -0.39
C GLY A 49 -6.36 2.04 0.88
N VAL A 50 -7.15 2.65 1.77
CA VAL A 50 -6.74 3.06 3.12
C VAL A 50 -7.72 2.50 4.15
N ALA A 51 -7.31 1.47 4.90
CA ALA A 51 -8.13 0.90 5.95
C ALA A 51 -7.89 1.62 7.29
N ALA A 52 -8.93 2.22 7.85
CA ALA A 52 -8.86 2.84 9.16
C ALA A 52 -9.00 1.79 10.28
N ARG A 53 -8.43 2.06 11.45
CA ARG A 53 -8.52 1.19 12.65
C ARG A 53 -9.94 0.70 12.98
N LEU A 54 -10.94 1.56 12.78
CA LEU A 54 -12.33 1.27 13.11
C LEU A 54 -13.07 0.43 12.05
N ASN A 55 -12.38 0.00 10.99
CA ASN A 55 -12.95 -0.80 9.91
C ASN A 55 -12.16 -2.13 9.75
N PRO A 56 -12.37 -3.10 10.65
CA PRO A 56 -11.62 -4.37 10.65
C PRO A 56 -11.84 -5.19 9.37
N GLU A 57 -13.05 -5.17 8.83
CA GLU A 57 -13.37 -5.81 7.53
C GLU A 57 -12.48 -5.27 6.41
N ARG A 58 -12.32 -3.94 6.32
CA ARG A 58 -11.46 -3.32 5.32
C ARG A 58 -9.98 -3.66 5.54
N VAL A 59 -9.53 -3.75 6.79
CA VAL A 59 -8.16 -4.19 7.12
C VAL A 59 -7.93 -5.61 6.60
N HIS A 60 -8.82 -6.55 6.92
CA HIS A 60 -8.70 -7.94 6.46
C HIS A 60 -8.73 -8.06 4.94
N ARG A 61 -9.62 -7.34 4.28
CA ARG A 61 -9.70 -7.31 2.81
C ARG A 61 -8.41 -6.79 2.18
N THR A 62 -7.86 -5.68 2.69
CA THR A 62 -6.60 -5.11 2.19
C THR A 62 -5.44 -6.10 2.32
N VAL A 63 -5.33 -6.82 3.44
CA VAL A 63 -4.31 -7.86 3.59
C VAL A 63 -4.55 -9.03 2.63
N ALA A 64 -5.79 -9.50 2.51
CA ALA A 64 -6.15 -10.60 1.61
C ALA A 64 -5.85 -10.29 0.13
N GLU A 65 -6.06 -9.04 -0.29
CA GLU A 65 -5.72 -8.57 -1.65
C GLU A 65 -4.22 -8.68 -1.93
N VAL A 66 -3.38 -8.20 -1.00
CA VAL A 66 -1.92 -8.29 -1.15
C VAL A 66 -1.45 -9.75 -1.15
N MET A 67 -2.03 -10.60 -0.31
CA MET A 67 -1.70 -12.03 -0.28
C MET A 67 -2.11 -12.74 -1.59
N THR A 68 -3.25 -12.36 -2.16
CA THR A 68 -3.71 -12.89 -3.45
C THR A 68 -2.77 -12.45 -4.59
N LEU A 69 -2.30 -11.21 -4.56
CA LEU A 69 -1.31 -10.71 -5.52
C LEU A 69 0.03 -11.45 -5.40
N LEU A 70 0.47 -11.72 -4.16
CA LEU A 70 1.69 -12.47 -3.90
C LEU A 70 1.59 -13.88 -4.50
N ALA A 71 0.54 -14.63 -4.16
CA ALA A 71 0.32 -15.97 -4.70
C ALA A 71 0.24 -15.99 -6.24
N ARG A 72 -0.41 -14.96 -6.84
CA ARG A 72 -0.45 -14.81 -8.29
C ARG A 72 0.94 -14.58 -8.90
N ARG A 73 1.78 -13.76 -8.25
CA ARG A 73 3.15 -13.48 -8.72
C ARG A 73 4.06 -14.70 -8.58
N GLU A 74 3.93 -15.45 -7.50
CA GLU A 74 4.66 -16.72 -7.31
C GLU A 74 4.37 -17.68 -8.47
N GLN A 75 3.09 -17.90 -8.79
CA GLN A 75 2.71 -18.74 -9.93
C GLN A 75 3.22 -18.18 -11.25
N PHE A 76 3.06 -16.87 -11.47
CA PHE A 76 3.53 -16.22 -12.70
C PHE A 76 5.04 -16.38 -12.91
N PHE A 77 5.85 -16.25 -11.85
CA PHE A 77 7.30 -16.42 -11.94
C PHE A 77 7.71 -17.86 -12.20
N VAL A 78 7.03 -18.83 -11.57
CA VAL A 78 7.22 -20.26 -11.88
C VAL A 78 6.93 -20.54 -13.35
N ASP A 79 5.80 -20.05 -13.87
CA ASP A 79 5.37 -20.30 -15.25
C ASP A 79 6.32 -19.68 -16.29
N HIS A 80 7.02 -18.61 -15.94
CA HIS A 80 7.88 -17.85 -16.85
C HIS A 80 9.38 -18.03 -16.60
N THR A 81 9.77 -18.92 -15.69
CA THR A 81 11.18 -19.16 -15.30
C THR A 81 11.91 -17.85 -14.93
N LEU A 82 11.19 -16.94 -14.27
CA LEU A 82 11.74 -15.66 -13.86
C LEU A 82 12.47 -15.82 -12.52
N ASP A 83 13.77 -16.11 -12.61
CA ASP A 83 14.65 -16.05 -11.44
C ASP A 83 14.91 -14.58 -11.09
N SER A 84 14.90 -14.27 -9.78
CA SER A 84 15.34 -12.96 -9.30
C SER A 84 16.86 -12.87 -9.44
N MET A 85 17.37 -11.87 -10.18
CA MET A 85 18.80 -11.52 -10.20
C MET A 85 19.31 -11.08 -8.83
#